data_AF-A0A7C5BD84-F1
#
_entry.id   AF-A0A7C5BD84-F1
#
_cell.length_a   1.000
_cell.length_b   1.000
_cell.length_c   1.000
_cell.angle_alpha   90.00
_cell.angle_beta   90.00
_cell.angle_gamma   90.00
#
_symmetry.space_group_name_H-M   'P 1'
#
loop_
_entity.id
_entity.type
_entity.pdbx_description
1 polymer ?
#
loop_
_entity_poly.entity_id
_entity_poly.type
_entity_poly.pdbx_seq_one_letter_code
_entity_poly.pdbx_strand_id
1 'polypeptide(L)'
;MSKEQYVVVIEYPKGSDKGVDGFRADSKPIQKAIQKYAKCDGEIVFYTHKKRHGLKEYLLRIAENKEVILVSRINPGNLKRVEEYFQFLNLLGLAGMQVHTHPDVMINLDFKDILFKLKDTPFCDSDTEFYHLFEEFEEHFPRILKRDKIRVLKVNYGSTGEGVYLVNLKDDGSVVSTEAVNNVKYYFHDIDEFVASFEEKFDDDIDEEELQYFKGKSGFVGCRYLPRIS
;
A
#
# COMPACT_ATOMS: atom_id res chain seq x y z
N MET A 1 -17.83 -32.28 -14.92
CA MET A 1 -18.25 -31.78 -13.59
C MET A 1 -17.32 -30.63 -13.25
N SER A 2 -17.84 -29.46 -12.85
CA SER A 2 -16.99 -28.38 -12.36
C SER A 2 -16.25 -28.85 -11.12
N LYS A 3 -14.95 -28.55 -11.00
CA LYS A 3 -14.18 -28.87 -9.81
C LYS A 3 -14.78 -28.12 -8.61
N GLU A 4 -14.75 -28.73 -7.44
CA GLU A 4 -15.18 -28.06 -6.20
C GLU A 4 -14.22 -26.91 -5.87
N GLN A 5 -14.77 -25.79 -5.40
CA GLN A 5 -13.97 -24.63 -5.01
C GLN A 5 -13.23 -24.87 -3.69
N TYR A 6 -11.98 -24.42 -3.64
CA TYR A 6 -11.12 -24.52 -2.46
C TYR A 6 -10.40 -23.19 -2.22
N VAL A 7 -10.71 -22.53 -1.11
CA VAL A 7 -10.15 -21.20 -0.83
C VAL A 7 -8.95 -21.31 0.09
N VAL A 8 -7.81 -20.81 -0.37
CA VAL A 8 -6.57 -20.75 0.40
C VAL A 8 -6.29 -19.32 0.76
N VAL A 9 -6.30 -19.03 2.07
CA VAL A 9 -5.84 -17.75 2.60
C VAL A 9 -4.34 -17.83 2.82
N ILE A 10 -3.57 -16.99 2.13
CA ILE A 10 -2.11 -16.97 2.22
C ILE A 10 -1.69 -15.90 3.25
N GLU A 11 -0.99 -16.34 4.28
CA GLU A 11 -0.50 -15.53 5.39
C GLU A 11 1.03 -15.45 5.45
N TYR A 12 1.54 -14.50 6.22
CA TYR A 12 2.97 -14.35 6.51
C TYR A 12 3.20 -14.45 8.03
N PRO A 13 4.18 -15.22 8.52
CA PRO A 13 4.31 -15.48 9.96
C PRO A 13 4.88 -14.30 10.77
N LYS A 14 5.28 -13.20 10.12
CA LYS A 14 5.87 -12.02 10.76
C LYS A 14 5.16 -10.75 10.32
N GLY A 15 5.33 -9.69 11.11
CA GLY A 15 4.77 -8.36 10.81
C GLY A 15 4.18 -7.70 12.05
N SER A 16 4.14 -6.37 12.05
CA SER A 16 3.50 -5.57 13.10
C SER A 16 1.96 -5.71 13.10
N ASP A 17 1.39 -6.26 12.02
CA ASP A 17 -0.03 -6.52 11.81
C ASP A 17 -0.52 -7.86 12.37
N LYS A 18 0.35 -8.61 13.07
CA LYS A 18 0.04 -9.95 13.60
C LYS A 18 -0.36 -9.89 15.07
N GLY A 19 -1.39 -10.64 15.43
CA GLY A 19 -1.78 -10.87 16.82
C GLY A 19 -0.85 -11.85 17.53
N VAL A 20 -1.12 -12.08 18.82
CA VAL A 20 -0.38 -13.04 19.66
C VAL A 20 -0.39 -14.48 19.12
N ASP A 21 -1.38 -14.79 18.28
CA ASP A 21 -1.54 -16.10 17.64
C ASP A 21 -0.82 -16.21 16.28
N GLY A 22 -0.14 -15.15 15.83
CA GLY A 22 0.62 -15.10 14.58
C GLY A 22 -0.21 -14.85 13.32
N PHE A 23 -1.50 -14.54 13.45
CA PHE A 23 -2.38 -14.22 12.32
C PHE A 23 -2.72 -12.74 12.30
N ARG A 24 -3.09 -12.21 11.13
CA ARG A 24 -3.86 -10.97 11.11
C ARG A 24 -5.21 -11.19 11.78
N ALA A 25 -5.73 -10.13 12.39
CA ALA A 25 -7.03 -10.15 13.05
C ALA A 25 -8.18 -10.65 12.13
N ASP A 26 -8.05 -10.45 10.81
CA ASP A 26 -9.06 -10.79 9.81
C ASP A 26 -8.91 -12.18 9.16
N SER A 27 -7.75 -12.84 9.22
CA SER A 27 -7.52 -14.08 8.46
C SER A 27 -8.40 -15.25 8.89
N LYS A 28 -8.53 -15.50 10.19
CA LYS A 28 -9.44 -16.54 10.73
C LYS A 28 -10.92 -16.19 10.53
N PRO A 29 -11.38 -14.94 10.78
CA PRO A 29 -12.72 -14.53 10.41
C PRO A 29 -13.07 -14.75 8.93
N ILE A 30 -12.14 -14.43 8.02
CA ILE A 30 -12.32 -14.65 6.57
C ILE A 30 -12.52 -16.14 6.28
N GLN A 31 -11.64 -17.02 6.78
CA GLN A 31 -11.78 -18.47 6.58
C GLN A 31 -13.13 -19.01 7.10
N LYS A 32 -13.53 -18.59 8.31
CA LYS A 32 -14.83 -18.99 8.89
C LYS A 32 -16.01 -18.48 8.06
N ALA A 33 -15.93 -17.26 7.53
CA ALA A 33 -16.97 -16.68 6.69
C ALA A 33 -17.09 -17.43 5.36
N ILE A 34 -15.97 -17.79 4.74
CA ILE A 34 -15.91 -18.62 3.53
C ILE A 34 -16.63 -19.95 3.76
N GLN A 35 -16.26 -20.69 4.81
CA GLN A 35 -16.88 -21.97 5.16
C GLN A 35 -18.38 -21.82 5.43
N LYS A 36 -18.79 -20.76 6.14
CA LYS A 36 -20.19 -20.54 6.52
C LYS A 36 -21.07 -20.13 5.34
N TYR A 37 -20.62 -19.20 4.51
CA TYR A 37 -21.46 -18.53 3.52
C TYR A 37 -21.23 -19.03 2.10
N ALA A 38 -19.97 -19.24 1.70
CA ALA A 38 -19.65 -19.80 0.39
C ALA A 38 -19.72 -21.34 0.38
N LYS A 39 -19.80 -21.98 1.56
CA LYS A 39 -19.88 -23.44 1.73
C LYS A 39 -18.78 -24.19 0.97
N CYS A 40 -17.60 -23.57 0.86
CA CYS A 40 -16.41 -24.19 0.30
C CYS A 40 -15.40 -24.49 1.40
N ASP A 41 -14.66 -25.58 1.19
CA ASP A 41 -13.52 -25.92 2.02
C ASP A 41 -12.37 -24.94 1.78
N GLY A 42 -11.50 -24.85 2.77
CA GLY A 42 -10.35 -23.96 2.69
C GLY A 42 -9.45 -24.01 3.89
N GLU A 43 -8.26 -23.45 3.72
CA GLU A 43 -7.20 -23.45 4.74
C GLU A 43 -6.45 -22.12 4.74
N ILE A 44 -5.74 -21.87 5.85
CA ILE A 44 -4.78 -20.78 5.94
C ILE A 44 -3.38 -21.40 5.81
N VAL A 45 -2.61 -20.96 4.83
CA VAL A 45 -1.22 -21.41 4.61
C VAL A 45 -0.25 -20.26 4.85
N PHE A 46 0.97 -20.57 5.27
CA PHE A 46 2.00 -19.56 5.50
C PHE A 46 3.02 -19.54 4.37
N TYR A 47 3.11 -18.40 3.69
CA TYR A 47 4.19 -18.12 2.76
C TYR A 47 5.47 -17.77 3.52
N THR A 48 6.58 -18.38 3.10
CA THR A 48 7.92 -17.90 3.44
C THR A 48 8.81 -18.13 2.23
N HIS A 49 9.79 -17.26 2.00
CA HIS A 49 10.75 -17.43 0.91
C HIS A 49 11.36 -18.86 0.94
N LYS A 50 11.80 -19.35 2.11
CA LYS A 50 12.41 -20.69 2.23
C LYS A 50 11.48 -21.85 1.84
N LYS A 51 10.16 -21.72 2.05
CA LYS A 51 9.18 -22.80 1.80
C LYS A 51 8.37 -22.62 0.51
N ARG A 52 8.61 -21.56 -0.27
CA ARG A 52 7.79 -21.18 -1.43
C ARG A 52 7.64 -22.28 -2.49
N HIS A 53 8.70 -23.03 -2.76
CA HIS A 53 8.66 -24.14 -3.73
C HIS A 53 7.74 -25.28 -3.26
N GLY A 54 7.92 -25.75 -2.02
CA GLY A 54 7.06 -26.78 -1.44
C GLY A 54 5.61 -26.32 -1.31
N LEU A 55 5.37 -25.05 -0.97
CA LEU A 55 4.02 -24.49 -0.95
C LEU A 55 3.40 -24.45 -2.34
N LYS A 56 4.16 -24.05 -3.38
CA LYS A 56 3.69 -24.07 -4.77
C LYS A 56 3.29 -25.48 -5.19
N GLU A 57 4.16 -26.47 -4.96
CA GLU A 57 3.89 -27.87 -5.30
C GLU A 57 2.65 -28.41 -4.58
N TYR A 58 2.50 -28.08 -3.30
CA TYR A 58 1.33 -28.44 -2.51
C TYR A 58 0.03 -27.87 -3.11
N LEU A 59 0.02 -26.57 -3.46
CA LEU A 59 -1.14 -25.92 -4.07
C LEU A 59 -1.47 -26.49 -5.45
N LEU A 60 -0.44 -26.80 -6.26
CA LEU A 60 -0.62 -27.43 -7.58
C LEU A 60 -1.31 -28.80 -7.45
N ARG A 61 -0.93 -29.63 -6.46
CA ARG A 61 -1.58 -30.92 -6.21
C ARG A 61 -3.06 -30.76 -5.83
N ILE A 62 -3.41 -29.73 -5.07
CA ILE A 62 -4.82 -29.44 -4.77
C ILE A 62 -5.57 -29.06 -6.05
N ALA A 63 -4.95 -28.21 -6.89
CA ALA A 63 -5.53 -27.74 -8.14
C ALA A 63 -5.74 -28.84 -9.18
N GLU A 64 -5.10 -30.01 -9.06
CA GLU A 64 -5.39 -31.19 -9.89
C GLU A 64 -6.85 -31.63 -9.76
N ASN A 65 -7.45 -31.48 -8.57
CA ASN A 65 -8.79 -31.97 -8.26
C ASN A 65 -9.79 -30.85 -7.90
N LYS A 66 -9.31 -29.68 -7.47
CA LYS A 66 -10.15 -28.56 -7.00
C LYS A 66 -9.92 -27.29 -7.80
N GLU A 67 -10.91 -26.39 -7.82
CA GLU A 67 -10.76 -25.02 -8.29
C GLU A 67 -10.18 -24.17 -7.15
N VAL A 68 -8.89 -23.86 -7.22
CA VAL A 68 -8.19 -23.18 -6.13
C VAL A 68 -8.32 -21.67 -6.28
N ILE A 69 -8.82 -21.03 -5.22
CA ILE A 69 -8.96 -19.58 -5.09
C ILE A 69 -8.00 -19.12 -4.00
N LEU A 70 -7.10 -18.21 -4.33
CA LEU A 70 -6.07 -17.70 -3.43
C LEU A 70 -6.47 -16.31 -2.93
N VAL A 71 -6.49 -16.12 -1.61
CA VAL A 71 -6.73 -14.83 -0.97
C VAL A 71 -5.46 -14.41 -0.24
N SER A 72 -4.77 -13.39 -0.73
CA SER A 72 -3.58 -12.86 -0.04
C SER A 72 -3.98 -12.03 1.18
N ARG A 73 -3.49 -12.42 2.36
CA ARG A 73 -3.55 -11.64 3.60
C ARG A 73 -2.15 -11.30 4.09
N ILE A 74 -1.24 -11.03 3.17
CA ILE A 74 0.10 -10.55 3.49
C ILE A 74 0.14 -9.04 3.24
N ASN A 75 0.63 -8.27 4.22
CA ASN A 75 1.05 -6.90 3.96
C ASN A 75 2.40 -6.94 3.21
N PRO A 76 2.48 -6.48 1.95
CA PRO A 76 3.71 -6.51 1.16
C PRO A 76 4.88 -5.80 1.86
N GLY A 77 4.63 -4.73 2.61
CA GLY A 77 5.65 -3.98 3.37
C GLY A 77 6.34 -4.79 4.47
N ASN A 78 5.81 -5.94 4.88
CA ASN A 78 6.47 -6.84 5.84
C ASN A 78 7.42 -7.85 5.16
N LEU A 79 7.44 -7.92 3.83
CA LEU A 79 8.25 -8.85 3.07
C LEU A 79 9.58 -8.20 2.67
N LYS A 80 10.68 -8.85 3.03
CA LYS A 80 12.02 -8.47 2.51
C LYS A 80 12.20 -8.69 1.02
N ARG A 81 11.35 -9.51 0.40
CA ARG A 81 11.46 -9.96 -1.00
C ARG A 81 10.08 -10.02 -1.61
N VAL A 82 9.50 -8.85 -1.83
CA VAL A 82 8.11 -8.71 -2.26
C VAL A 82 7.93 -9.17 -3.73
N GLU A 83 8.93 -8.95 -4.57
CA GLU A 83 9.04 -9.37 -5.97
C GLU A 83 8.83 -10.88 -6.08
N GLU A 84 9.53 -11.63 -5.25
CA GLU A 84 9.44 -13.09 -5.23
C GLU A 84 8.04 -13.57 -4.83
N TYR A 85 7.35 -12.82 -3.96
CA TYR A 85 5.98 -13.13 -3.59
C TYR A 85 4.99 -12.83 -4.73
N PHE A 86 5.13 -11.69 -5.41
CA PHE A 86 4.32 -11.39 -6.59
C PHE A 86 4.58 -12.38 -7.73
N GLN A 87 5.83 -12.76 -7.98
CA GLN A 87 6.18 -13.82 -8.92
C GLN A 87 5.56 -15.15 -8.52
N PHE A 88 5.58 -15.51 -7.23
CA PHE A 88 4.94 -16.72 -6.72
C PHE A 88 3.43 -16.71 -7.01
N LEU A 89 2.73 -15.61 -6.73
CA LEU A 89 1.31 -15.47 -7.03
C LEU A 89 1.03 -15.53 -8.54
N ASN A 90 1.82 -14.85 -9.37
CA ASN A 90 1.70 -14.88 -10.83
C ASN A 90 1.89 -16.30 -11.38
N LEU A 91 2.86 -17.06 -10.88
CA LEU A 91 3.08 -18.45 -11.28
C LEU A 91 1.89 -19.36 -10.92
N LEU A 92 1.20 -19.10 -9.81
CA LEU A 92 -0.01 -19.83 -9.43
C LEU A 92 -1.21 -19.43 -10.30
N GLY A 93 -1.33 -18.13 -10.63
CA GLY A 93 -2.32 -17.63 -11.59
C GLY A 93 -2.15 -18.27 -12.97
N LEU A 94 -0.92 -18.31 -13.49
CA LEU A 94 -0.59 -18.98 -14.76
C LEU A 94 -0.86 -20.50 -14.74
N ALA A 95 -0.85 -21.11 -13.56
CA ALA A 95 -1.22 -22.51 -13.37
C ALA A 95 -2.76 -22.74 -13.27
N GLY A 96 -3.57 -21.70 -13.48
CA GLY A 96 -5.03 -21.77 -13.52
C GLY A 96 -5.72 -21.55 -12.17
N MET A 97 -5.00 -21.12 -11.14
CA MET A 97 -5.61 -20.74 -9.85
C MET A 97 -6.14 -19.31 -9.91
N GLN A 98 -7.26 -19.03 -9.23
CA GLN A 98 -7.81 -17.68 -9.17
C GLN A 98 -7.11 -16.88 -8.06
N VAL A 99 -6.38 -15.82 -8.40
CA VAL A 99 -5.63 -15.01 -7.42
C VAL A 99 -6.39 -13.73 -7.08
N HIS A 100 -6.78 -13.57 -5.82
CA HIS A 100 -7.51 -12.41 -5.31
C HIS A 100 -6.72 -11.69 -4.20
N THR A 101 -6.26 -10.46 -4.41
CA THR A 101 -6.26 -9.67 -5.66
C THR A 101 -5.10 -10.08 -6.56
N HIS A 102 -5.23 -9.97 -7.89
CA HIS A 102 -4.14 -10.28 -8.81
C HIS A 102 -2.89 -9.40 -8.52
N PRO A 103 -1.66 -9.92 -8.61
CA PRO A 103 -0.45 -9.18 -8.25
C PRO A 103 -0.28 -7.84 -8.98
N ASP A 104 -0.60 -7.77 -10.27
CA ASP A 104 -0.53 -6.53 -11.05
C ASP A 104 -1.43 -5.41 -10.48
N VAL A 105 -2.57 -5.80 -9.91
CA VAL A 105 -3.48 -4.85 -9.26
C VAL A 105 -2.97 -4.51 -7.85
N MET A 106 -2.42 -5.49 -7.10
CA MET A 106 -1.81 -5.24 -5.79
C MET A 106 -0.70 -4.20 -5.90
N ILE A 107 0.21 -4.36 -6.86
CA ILE A 107 1.32 -3.43 -7.10
C ILE A 107 0.81 -2.02 -7.36
N ASN A 108 -0.24 -1.85 -8.17
CA ASN A 108 -0.74 -0.52 -8.51
C ASN A 108 -1.50 0.15 -7.35
N LEU A 109 -2.14 -0.63 -6.48
CA LEU A 109 -2.89 -0.10 -5.33
C LEU A 109 -2.00 0.18 -4.12
N ASP A 110 -0.77 -0.35 -4.08
CA ASP A 110 0.19 -0.09 -3.00
C ASP A 110 0.80 1.32 -3.06
N PHE A 111 0.79 1.97 -4.24
CA PHE A 111 1.28 3.34 -4.42
C PHE A 111 0.13 4.35 -4.45
N LYS A 112 0.34 5.50 -3.80
CA LYS A 112 -0.66 6.58 -3.70
C LYS A 112 -0.72 7.46 -4.95
N ASP A 113 0.23 7.35 -5.87
CA ASP A 113 0.25 8.04 -7.16
C ASP A 113 -0.98 7.70 -8.02
N ILE A 114 -1.67 6.61 -7.70
CA ILE A 114 -2.99 6.28 -8.24
C ILE A 114 -4.00 7.43 -8.03
N LEU A 115 -3.91 8.19 -6.94
CA LEU A 115 -4.77 9.35 -6.69
C LEU A 115 -4.53 10.46 -7.72
N PHE A 116 -3.28 10.65 -8.14
CA PHE A 116 -2.93 11.58 -9.21
C PHE A 116 -3.37 11.05 -10.58
N LYS A 117 -3.11 9.77 -10.86
CA LYS A 117 -3.51 9.12 -12.12
C LYS A 117 -5.03 9.12 -12.34
N LEU A 118 -5.81 9.13 -11.26
CA LEU A 118 -7.28 9.15 -11.30
C LEU A 118 -7.87 10.56 -11.14
N LYS A 119 -7.06 11.63 -11.08
CA LYS A 119 -7.53 13.00 -10.78
C LYS A 119 -8.57 13.55 -11.77
N ASP A 120 -8.57 13.06 -13.00
CA ASP A 120 -9.53 13.45 -14.05
C ASP A 120 -10.81 12.59 -14.03
N THR A 121 -10.96 11.70 -13.05
CA THR A 121 -12.15 10.87 -12.86
C THR A 121 -13.00 11.39 -11.70
N PRO A 122 -14.30 11.04 -11.62
CA PRO A 122 -15.14 11.41 -10.47
C PRO A 122 -14.69 10.84 -9.12
N PHE A 123 -13.69 9.95 -9.10
CA PHE A 123 -13.23 9.26 -7.88
C PHE A 123 -12.16 10.03 -7.11
N CYS A 124 -11.48 11.00 -7.72
CA CYS A 124 -10.36 11.72 -7.11
C CYS A 124 -10.49 13.23 -7.31
N ASP A 125 -9.84 14.00 -6.44
CA ASP A 125 -9.81 15.46 -6.55
C ASP A 125 -8.87 15.86 -7.70
N SER A 126 -9.36 16.69 -8.63
CA SER A 126 -8.61 17.19 -9.78
C SER A 126 -7.39 18.04 -9.40
N ASP A 127 -7.37 18.59 -8.18
CA ASP A 127 -6.23 19.35 -7.62
C ASP A 127 -5.18 18.45 -6.94
N THR A 128 -5.26 17.13 -7.13
CA THR A 128 -4.21 16.21 -6.69
C THR A 128 -2.96 16.40 -7.54
N GLU A 129 -1.82 16.54 -6.88
CA GLU A 129 -0.49 16.60 -7.51
C GLU A 129 0.37 15.44 -7.03
N PHE A 130 1.27 14.98 -7.90
CA PHE A 130 2.33 14.06 -7.53
C PHE A 130 3.66 14.74 -7.83
N TYR A 131 4.49 14.84 -6.80
CA TYR A 131 5.84 15.38 -6.86
C TYR A 131 6.80 14.20 -6.82
N HIS A 132 7.41 13.88 -7.95
CA HIS A 132 8.40 12.83 -8.06
C HIS A 132 9.75 13.28 -7.50
N LEU A 133 10.11 14.53 -7.77
CA LEU A 133 11.37 15.14 -7.40
C LEU A 133 11.16 16.32 -6.45
N PHE A 134 12.19 16.65 -5.68
CA PHE A 134 12.14 17.78 -4.76
C PHE A 134 11.94 19.11 -5.50
N GLU A 135 12.55 19.28 -6.67
CA GLU A 135 12.44 20.50 -7.47
C GLU A 135 10.99 20.75 -7.93
N GLU A 136 10.26 19.69 -8.30
CA GLU A 136 8.84 19.78 -8.64
C GLU A 136 8.00 20.21 -7.44
N PHE A 137 8.36 19.73 -6.25
CA PHE A 137 7.70 20.09 -4.99
C PHE A 137 7.98 21.54 -4.61
N GLU A 138 9.25 21.96 -4.66
CA GLU A 138 9.69 23.33 -4.38
C GLU A 138 9.03 24.34 -5.31
N GLU A 139 8.92 24.04 -6.61
CA GLU A 139 8.32 24.94 -7.59
C GLU A 139 6.80 25.07 -7.40
N HIS A 140 6.10 23.95 -7.17
CA HIS A 140 4.64 23.91 -7.27
C HIS A 140 3.91 24.00 -5.92
N PHE A 141 4.39 23.31 -4.90
CA PHE A 141 3.67 23.16 -3.63
C PHE A 141 3.44 24.50 -2.90
N PRO A 142 4.40 25.44 -2.81
CA PRO A 142 4.19 26.74 -2.16
C PRO A 142 3.00 27.52 -2.72
N ARG A 143 2.86 27.54 -4.05
CA ARG A 143 1.76 28.24 -4.72
C ARG A 143 0.41 27.63 -4.36
N ILE A 144 0.34 26.30 -4.34
CA ILE A 144 -0.87 25.54 -3.99
C ILE A 144 -1.22 25.74 -2.51
N LEU A 145 -0.25 25.66 -1.61
CA LEU A 145 -0.46 25.86 -0.18
C LEU A 145 -0.89 27.31 0.12
N LYS A 146 -0.33 28.32 -0.55
CA LYS A 146 -0.77 29.72 -0.40
C LYS A 146 -2.24 29.91 -0.78
N ARG A 147 -2.70 29.23 -1.85
CA ARG A 147 -4.09 29.27 -2.33
C ARG A 147 -5.05 28.57 -1.37
N ASP A 148 -4.71 27.35 -0.94
CA ASP A 148 -5.64 26.47 -0.22
C ASP A 148 -5.52 26.59 1.31
N LYS A 149 -4.43 27.17 1.82
CA LYS A 149 -4.01 27.27 3.24
C LYS A 149 -3.79 25.96 3.97
N ILE A 150 -4.42 24.87 3.54
CA ILE A 150 -4.31 23.54 4.14
C ILE A 150 -4.20 22.47 3.05
N ARG A 151 -3.21 21.60 3.18
CA ARG A 151 -2.96 20.47 2.25
C ARG A 151 -2.56 19.23 3.02
N VAL A 152 -2.73 18.06 2.39
CA VAL A 152 -2.25 16.78 2.91
C VAL A 152 -1.19 16.23 1.96
N LEU A 153 0.04 16.07 2.45
CA LEU A 153 1.11 15.36 1.74
C LEU A 153 1.16 13.91 2.19
N LYS A 154 1.43 13.00 1.27
CA LYS A 154 1.56 11.57 1.55
C LYS A 154 2.74 11.01 0.77
N VAL A 155 3.68 10.37 1.45
CA VAL A 155 4.71 9.57 0.79
C VAL A 155 4.02 8.54 -0.11
N ASN A 156 4.52 8.39 -1.34
CA ASN A 156 3.86 7.58 -2.36
C ASN A 156 3.70 6.13 -1.90
N TYR A 157 4.76 5.56 -1.31
CA TYR A 157 4.75 4.22 -0.73
C TYR A 157 4.83 4.28 0.79
N GLY A 158 3.91 3.60 1.47
CA GLY A 158 3.88 3.57 2.93
C GLY A 158 2.48 3.27 3.44
N SER A 159 2.41 2.72 4.66
CA SER A 159 1.15 2.32 5.30
C SER A 159 1.03 2.95 6.69
N THR A 160 -0.07 2.68 7.40
CA THR A 160 -0.27 3.06 8.81
C THR A 160 -0.20 4.57 9.16
N GLY A 161 -0.21 5.45 8.15
CA GLY A 161 -0.18 6.90 8.35
C GLY A 161 1.23 7.49 8.51
N GLU A 162 2.28 6.67 8.36
CA GLU A 162 3.66 7.13 8.30
C GLU A 162 3.90 7.90 6.99
N GLY A 163 4.64 9.00 7.05
CA GLY A 163 4.87 9.87 5.91
C GLY A 163 3.59 10.56 5.39
N VAL A 164 2.57 10.70 6.23
CA VAL A 164 1.35 11.47 5.94
C VAL A 164 1.34 12.74 6.78
N TYR A 165 1.41 13.89 6.12
CA TYR A 165 1.55 15.20 6.75
C TYR A 165 0.35 16.10 6.45
N LEU A 166 -0.29 16.61 7.49
CA LEU A 166 -1.26 17.70 7.39
C LEU A 166 -0.52 19.03 7.51
N VAL A 167 -0.48 19.80 6.43
CA VAL A 167 0.26 21.06 6.33
C VAL A 167 -0.71 22.22 6.40
N ASN A 168 -0.48 23.16 7.31
CA ASN A 168 -1.31 24.34 7.52
C ASN A 168 -0.45 25.61 7.45
N LEU A 169 -0.72 26.47 6.47
CA LEU A 169 -0.20 27.83 6.39
C LEU A 169 -1.06 28.75 7.24
N LYS A 170 -0.42 29.46 8.17
CA LYS A 170 -1.05 30.43 9.07
C LYS A 170 -1.10 31.82 8.45
N ASP A 171 -1.92 32.69 9.03
CA ASP A 171 -2.10 34.06 8.54
C ASP A 171 -0.87 34.93 8.74
N ASP A 172 -0.03 34.61 9.72
CA ASP A 172 1.27 35.26 9.97
C ASP A 172 2.40 34.77 9.05
N GLY A 173 2.11 33.83 8.14
CA GLY A 173 3.07 33.25 7.20
C GLY A 173 3.74 31.98 7.72
N SER A 174 3.61 31.63 9.00
CA SER A 174 4.20 30.41 9.57
C SER A 174 3.49 29.14 9.07
N VAL A 175 4.19 28.01 9.11
CA VAL A 175 3.64 26.71 8.69
C VAL A 175 3.64 25.74 9.88
N VAL A 176 2.53 25.04 10.05
CA VAL A 176 2.41 23.93 11.01
C VAL A 176 2.15 22.65 10.24
N SER A 177 3.04 21.68 10.36
CA SER A 177 2.90 20.33 9.81
C SER A 177 2.60 19.33 10.92
N THR A 178 1.62 18.45 10.73
CA THR A 178 1.32 17.36 11.68
C THR A 178 1.44 16.01 10.98
N GLU A 179 2.28 15.13 11.50
CA GLU A 179 2.40 13.77 10.98
C GLU A 179 1.33 12.85 11.58
N ALA A 180 0.65 12.07 10.74
CA ALA A 180 -0.53 11.31 11.15
C ALA A 180 -0.23 10.11 12.05
N VAL A 181 0.92 9.43 11.86
CA VAL A 181 1.25 8.18 12.58
C VAL A 181 1.35 8.37 14.09
N ASN A 182 1.87 9.52 14.53
CA ASN A 182 2.21 9.81 15.92
C ASN A 182 1.56 11.11 16.43
N ASN A 183 0.86 11.86 15.57
CA ASN A 183 0.32 13.20 15.84
C ASN A 183 1.38 14.22 16.30
N VAL A 184 2.65 14.04 15.88
CA VAL A 184 3.73 15.00 16.16
C VAL A 184 3.54 16.24 15.30
N LYS A 185 3.73 17.41 15.92
CA LYS A 185 3.62 18.71 15.26
C LYS A 185 5.00 19.33 15.08
N TYR A 186 5.24 19.81 13.87
CA TYR A 186 6.43 20.55 13.45
C TYR A 186 6.01 21.98 13.12
N TYR A 187 6.86 22.93 13.50
CA TYR A 187 6.59 24.37 13.35
C TYR A 187 7.73 24.97 12.54
N PHE A 188 7.36 25.76 11.53
CA PHE A 188 8.28 26.43 10.62
C PHE A 188 7.93 27.90 10.57
N HIS A 189 8.94 28.76 10.51
CA HIS A 189 8.81 30.21 10.45
C HIS A 189 8.10 30.68 9.18
N ASP A 190 8.34 29.99 8.06
CA ASP A 190 7.72 30.28 6.77
C ASP A 190 7.60 29.02 5.88
N ILE A 191 7.13 29.22 4.65
CA ILE A 191 6.94 28.15 3.67
C ILE A 191 8.28 27.63 3.14
N ASP A 192 9.29 28.49 3.03
CA ASP A 192 10.57 28.13 2.41
C ASP A 192 11.34 27.20 3.36
N GLU A 193 11.33 27.49 4.67
CA GLU A 193 11.84 26.58 5.70
C GLU A 193 11.09 25.23 5.71
N PHE A 194 9.76 25.26 5.60
CA PHE A 194 8.97 24.04 5.50
C PHE A 194 9.36 23.21 4.27
N VAL A 195 9.51 23.83 3.10
CA VAL A 195 9.88 23.15 1.86
C VAL A 195 11.27 22.55 1.98
N ALA A 196 12.26 23.32 2.43
CA ALA A 196 13.62 22.83 2.64
C ALA A 196 13.66 21.61 3.59
N SER A 197 12.81 21.58 4.61
CA SER A 197 12.73 20.42 5.52
C SER A 197 12.26 19.12 4.87
N PHE A 198 11.73 19.17 3.64
CA PHE A 198 11.30 18.00 2.88
C PHE A 198 12.36 17.47 1.92
N GLU A 199 13.43 18.21 1.62
CA GLU A 199 14.47 17.81 0.64
C GLU A 199 15.00 16.40 0.92
N GLU A 200 15.48 16.14 2.12
CA GLU A 200 15.99 14.82 2.53
C GLU A 200 14.94 13.69 2.46
N LYS A 201 13.63 14.02 2.44
CA LYS A 201 12.55 13.02 2.34
C LYS A 201 12.28 12.61 0.90
N PHE A 202 12.76 13.35 -0.09
CA PHE A 202 12.75 12.95 -1.49
C PHE A 202 13.94 12.06 -1.83
N ASP A 203 15.02 12.17 -1.07
CA ASP A 203 16.22 11.33 -1.16
C ASP A 203 16.05 9.96 -0.46
N ASP A 204 14.89 9.68 0.12
CA ASP A 204 14.64 8.41 0.83
C ASP A 204 15.03 7.21 -0.05
N ASP A 205 16.08 6.53 0.42
CA ASP A 205 16.73 5.33 -0.09
C ASP A 205 15.75 4.17 -0.23
N ILE A 206 14.82 4.24 -1.17
CA ILE A 206 14.33 3.00 -1.76
C ILE A 206 15.51 2.46 -2.52
N ASP A 207 16.16 1.44 -1.97
CA ASP A 207 17.23 0.71 -2.62
C ASP A 207 16.71 0.19 -3.97
N GLU A 208 16.88 1.00 -5.02
CA GLU A 208 16.35 0.75 -6.35
C GLU A 208 16.95 -0.53 -6.95
N GLU A 209 18.10 -0.98 -6.40
CA GLU A 209 18.75 -2.22 -6.77
C GLU A 209 18.02 -3.46 -6.20
N GLU A 210 17.32 -3.36 -5.06
CA GLU A 210 16.57 -4.51 -4.50
C GLU A 210 15.16 -4.66 -5.09
N LEU A 211 14.50 -3.58 -5.54
CA LEU A 211 13.07 -3.62 -5.88
C LEU A 211 12.73 -2.90 -7.21
N GLN A 212 12.84 -3.61 -8.34
CA GLN A 212 12.53 -3.08 -9.69
C GLN A 212 11.13 -2.42 -9.81
N TYR A 213 10.17 -2.78 -8.96
CA TYR A 213 8.80 -2.22 -8.97
C TYR A 213 8.68 -0.81 -8.37
N PHE A 214 9.69 -0.35 -7.63
CA PHE A 214 9.69 0.93 -6.93
C PHE A 214 10.43 2.03 -7.68
N LYS A 215 11.19 1.66 -8.71
CA LYS A 215 11.94 2.62 -9.52
C LYS A 215 11.03 3.71 -10.10
N GLY A 216 11.38 4.96 -9.85
CA GLY A 216 10.59 6.13 -10.28
C GLY A 216 9.24 6.31 -9.57
N LYS A 217 9.03 5.61 -8.45
CA LYS A 217 7.82 5.73 -7.62
C LYS A 217 8.10 6.33 -6.24
N SER A 218 9.29 6.86 -6.00
CA SER A 218 9.55 7.74 -4.86
C SER A 218 8.78 9.06 -5.03
N GLY A 219 8.66 9.82 -3.94
CA GLY A 219 8.04 11.14 -3.93
C GLY A 219 6.73 11.23 -3.13
N PHE A 220 6.03 12.34 -3.31
CA PHE A 220 4.90 12.75 -2.48
C PHE A 220 3.66 13.09 -3.28
N VAL A 221 2.52 12.56 -2.84
CA VAL A 221 1.20 12.92 -3.35
C VAL A 221 0.59 14.01 -2.48
N GLY A 222 0.32 15.17 -3.09
CA GLY A 222 -0.33 16.30 -2.45
C GLY A 222 -1.82 16.36 -2.77
N CYS A 223 -2.66 16.16 -1.75
CA CYS A 223 -4.12 16.25 -1.87
C CYS A 223 -4.66 17.49 -1.15
N ARG A 224 -5.85 17.94 -1.56
CA ARG A 224 -6.64 18.89 -0.76
C ARG A 224 -7.04 18.24 0.56
N TYR A 225 -7.11 19.04 1.62
CA TYR A 225 -7.77 18.62 2.84
C TYR A 225 -9.29 18.66 2.66
N LEU A 226 -9.96 17.53 2.87
CA LEU A 226 -11.41 17.44 2.84
C LEU A 226 -11.92 17.33 4.29
N PRO A 227 -12.91 18.15 4.68
CA PRO A 227 -13.54 18.00 5.98
C PRO A 227 -14.21 16.63 6.08
N ARG A 228 -14.34 16.14 7.31
CA ARG A 228 -15.02 14.88 7.57
C ARG A 228 -16.46 14.96 7.03
N ILE A 229 -16.86 13.96 6.26
CA ILE A 229 -18.26 13.81 5.85
C ILE A 229 -19.07 13.58 7.12
N SER A 230 -19.99 14.50 7.41
CA SER A 230 -20.93 14.46 8.53
C SER A 230 -22.10 13.55 8.24
#